data_AF-A0A946CRL0-F1
#
_entry.id   AF-A0A946CRL0-F1
#
_cell.length_a   1.000
_cell.length_b   1.000
_cell.length_c   1.000
_cell.angle_alpha   90.00
_cell.angle_beta   90.00
_cell.angle_gamma   90.00
#
_symmetry.space_group_name_H-M   'P 1'
#
loop_
_entity.id
_entity.type
_entity.pdbx_description
1 polymer ?
#
loop_
_entity_poly.entity_id
_entity_poly.type
_entity_poly.pdbx_seq_one_letter_code
_entity_poly.pdbx_strand_id
1 'polypeptide(L)'
;MADYVHLIAQGALVVLVIVVGFTVKKLHKKSKENQAQLAIKEKERGKKRAAASKTVKIIHWGEQFVIDGGLIDRDHKTLFGLINEFNQNIPRYRSFDQMVLVLAALKKYTQTHFQREEKLQNVSGYPFQEDHKNEHAEIIKKFDGWVQKAKSANEDTITDVAVEIGSFLREWLTEHVIEQDLPMKPYVDRMREHARGMGPLTKDSARPSP
;
A
#
# COMPACT_ATOMS: atom_id res chain seq x y z
N MET A 1 -20.38 73.04 27.15
CA MET A 1 -19.59 72.38 26.06
C MET A 1 -18.97 71.07 26.54
N ALA A 2 -18.26 71.04 27.67
CA ALA A 2 -17.63 69.82 28.19
C ALA A 2 -18.61 68.67 28.50
N ASP A 3 -19.76 68.96 29.12
CA ASP A 3 -20.75 67.92 29.49
C ASP A 3 -21.43 67.28 28.28
N TYR A 4 -21.64 68.06 27.22
CA TYR A 4 -22.21 67.59 25.95
C TYR A 4 -21.24 66.67 25.21
N VAL A 5 -19.94 67.02 25.20
CA VAL A 5 -18.88 66.17 24.64
C VAL A 5 -18.73 64.87 25.43
N HIS A 6 -18.85 64.92 26.77
CA HIS A 6 -18.80 63.74 27.62
C HIS A 6 -19.99 62.78 27.37
N LEU A 7 -21.20 63.32 27.22
CA LEU A 7 -22.40 62.52 26.92
C LEU A 7 -22.32 61.84 25.55
N ILE A 8 -21.83 62.55 24.53
CA ILE A 8 -21.61 61.97 23.19
C ILE A 8 -20.54 60.86 23.25
N ALA A 9 -19.44 61.09 23.99
CA ALA A 9 -18.38 60.10 24.17
C ALA A 9 -18.89 58.82 24.88
N GLN A 10 -19.72 58.97 25.91
CA GLN A 10 -20.35 57.83 26.59
C GLN A 10 -21.31 57.07 25.66
N GLY A 11 -22.13 57.78 24.89
CA GLY A 11 -23.02 57.17 23.89
C GLY A 11 -22.26 56.39 22.82
N ALA A 12 -21.17 56.97 22.29
CA ALA A 12 -20.30 56.31 21.31
C ALA A 12 -19.62 55.05 21.89
N LEU A 13 -19.18 55.09 23.15
CA LEU A 13 -18.58 53.94 23.84
C LEU A 13 -19.59 52.79 24.02
N VAL A 14 -20.84 53.10 24.42
CA VAL A 14 -21.91 52.09 24.56
C VAL A 14 -22.21 51.42 23.23
N VAL A 15 -22.34 52.22 22.15
CA VAL A 15 -22.56 51.67 20.79
C VAL A 15 -21.39 50.78 20.37
N LEU A 16 -20.15 51.19 20.64
CA LEU A 16 -18.95 50.40 20.34
C LEU A 16 -18.97 49.04 21.07
N VAL A 17 -19.27 49.03 22.38
CA VAL A 17 -19.36 47.80 23.18
C VAL A 17 -20.42 46.85 22.62
N ILE A 18 -21.58 47.36 22.21
CA ILE A 18 -22.66 46.56 21.60
C ILE A 18 -22.20 45.94 20.26
N VAL A 19 -21.57 46.73 19.39
CA VAL A 19 -21.06 46.26 18.09
C VAL A 19 -19.97 45.20 18.26
N VAL A 20 -19.04 45.41 19.19
CA VAL A 20 -18.00 44.42 19.54
C VAL A 20 -18.65 43.15 20.08
N GLY A 21 -19.59 43.25 21.01
CA GLY A 21 -20.32 42.11 21.57
C GLY A 21 -21.06 41.29 20.50
N PHE A 22 -21.73 41.96 19.55
CA PHE A 22 -22.39 41.29 18.41
C PHE A 22 -21.37 40.57 17.52
N THR A 23 -20.23 41.20 17.26
CA THR A 23 -19.15 40.64 16.42
C THR A 23 -18.54 39.39 17.07
N VAL A 24 -18.24 39.43 18.37
CA VAL A 24 -17.75 38.27 19.14
C VAL A 24 -18.78 37.14 19.15
N LYS A 25 -20.08 37.44 19.35
CA LYS A 25 -21.14 36.43 19.31
C LYS A 25 -21.26 35.77 17.92
N LYS A 26 -21.11 36.55 16.85
CA LYS A 26 -21.09 36.05 15.46
C LYS A 26 -19.87 35.15 15.20
N LEU A 27 -18.69 35.54 15.68
CA LEU A 27 -17.47 34.74 15.58
C LEU A 27 -17.58 33.42 16.37
N HIS A 28 -18.09 33.45 17.61
CA HIS A 28 -18.33 32.24 18.39
C HIS A 28 -19.33 31.30 17.71
N LYS A 29 -20.41 31.82 17.14
CA LYS A 29 -21.38 31.00 16.37
C LYS A 29 -20.70 30.35 15.17
N LYS A 30 -19.97 31.12 14.35
CA LYS A 30 -19.23 30.60 13.19
C LYS A 30 -18.17 29.56 13.59
N SER A 31 -17.47 29.77 14.70
CA SER A 31 -16.50 28.82 15.24
C SER A 31 -17.16 27.50 15.64
N LYS A 32 -18.30 27.54 16.35
CA LYS A 32 -19.08 26.34 16.70
C LYS A 32 -19.60 25.60 15.47
N GLU A 33 -20.09 26.32 14.46
CA GLU A 33 -20.53 25.75 13.19
C GLU A 33 -19.39 25.04 12.46
N ASN A 34 -18.21 25.68 12.35
CA ASN A 34 -17.02 25.09 11.75
C ASN A 34 -16.57 23.82 12.50
N GLN A 35 -16.57 23.84 13.83
CA GLN A 35 -16.23 22.67 14.65
C GLN A 35 -17.23 21.52 14.45
N ALA A 36 -18.54 21.83 14.39
CA ALA A 36 -19.56 20.83 14.13
C ALA A 36 -19.40 20.20 12.73
N GLN A 37 -19.09 21.01 11.71
CA GLN A 37 -18.82 20.52 10.35
C GLN A 37 -17.58 19.62 10.31
N LEU A 38 -16.50 19.99 11.01
CA LEU A 38 -15.29 19.16 11.09
C LEU A 38 -15.57 17.82 11.77
N ALA A 39 -16.35 17.83 12.86
CA ALA A 39 -16.73 16.61 13.57
C ALA A 39 -17.60 15.68 12.70
N ILE A 40 -18.54 16.22 11.92
CA ILE A 40 -19.32 15.45 10.94
C ILE A 40 -18.39 14.84 9.89
N LYS A 41 -17.46 15.63 9.35
CA LYS A 41 -16.49 15.16 8.34
C LYS A 41 -15.63 14.02 8.87
N GLU A 42 -15.12 14.12 10.09
CA GLU A 42 -14.37 13.03 10.75
C GLU A 42 -15.23 11.77 10.95
N LYS A 43 -16.49 11.92 11.35
CA LYS A 43 -17.41 10.78 11.49
C LYS A 43 -17.64 10.07 10.15
N GLU A 44 -17.84 10.82 9.07
CA GLU A 44 -18.01 10.25 7.73
C GLU A 44 -16.73 9.59 7.22
N ARG A 45 -15.56 10.20 7.43
CA ARG A 45 -14.25 9.58 7.16
C ARG A 45 -14.09 8.26 7.93
N GLY A 46 -14.46 8.24 9.21
CA GLY A 46 -14.45 7.04 10.05
C GLY A 46 -15.32 5.91 9.50
N LYS A 47 -16.56 6.22 9.09
CA LYS A 47 -17.46 5.24 8.44
C LYS A 47 -16.87 4.72 7.14
N LYS A 48 -16.34 5.60 6.29
CA LYS A 48 -15.69 5.21 5.02
C LYS A 48 -14.53 4.25 5.23
N ARG A 49 -13.67 4.54 6.20
CA ARG A 49 -12.55 3.67 6.60
C ARG A 49 -13.02 2.31 7.09
N ALA A 50 -14.09 2.27 7.90
CA ALA A 50 -14.67 1.02 8.39
C ALA A 50 -15.31 0.20 7.25
N ALA A 51 -15.96 0.86 6.28
CA ALA A 51 -16.51 0.20 5.11
C ALA A 51 -15.41 -0.36 4.19
N ALA A 52 -14.36 0.42 3.94
CA ALA A 52 -13.18 -0.01 3.18
C ALA A 52 -12.51 -1.25 3.77
N SER A 53 -12.51 -1.40 5.10
CA SER A 53 -12.01 -2.62 5.76
C SER A 53 -12.76 -3.89 5.34
N LYS A 54 -14.05 -3.77 5.00
CA LYS A 54 -14.92 -4.91 4.68
C LYS A 54 -14.86 -5.31 3.21
N THR A 55 -14.45 -4.38 2.34
CA THR A 55 -14.39 -4.63 0.90
C THR A 55 -13.15 -5.41 0.49
N VAL A 56 -12.09 -5.34 1.29
CA VAL A 56 -10.81 -5.96 0.92
C VAL A 56 -10.72 -7.38 1.45
N LYS A 57 -10.60 -8.33 0.52
CA LYS A 57 -10.48 -9.76 0.81
C LYS A 57 -9.03 -10.12 1.11
N ILE A 58 -8.84 -10.98 2.09
CA ILE A 58 -7.54 -11.58 2.43
C ILE A 58 -7.20 -12.67 1.42
N ILE A 59 -5.92 -12.78 1.08
CA ILE A 59 -5.36 -13.83 0.23
C ILE A 59 -4.92 -14.99 1.10
N HIS A 60 -5.30 -16.21 0.75
CA HIS A 60 -4.87 -17.41 1.43
C HIS A 60 -3.95 -18.21 0.51
N TRP A 61 -2.79 -18.62 1.05
CA TRP A 61 -1.95 -19.59 0.36
C TRP A 61 -2.70 -20.93 0.23
N GLY A 62 -2.47 -21.63 -0.88
CA GLY A 62 -3.06 -22.91 -1.20
C GLY A 62 -2.19 -23.71 -2.17
N GLU A 63 -2.52 -24.98 -2.35
CA GLU A 63 -1.75 -25.92 -3.18
C GLU A 63 -1.66 -25.48 -4.65
N GLN A 64 -2.64 -24.70 -5.13
CA GLN A 64 -2.63 -24.17 -6.50
C GLN A 64 -1.49 -23.18 -6.78
N PHE A 65 -0.80 -22.68 -5.76
CA PHE A 65 0.33 -21.75 -5.90
C PHE A 65 1.70 -22.42 -5.74
N VAL A 66 1.75 -23.74 -5.53
CA VAL A 66 2.99 -24.46 -5.23
C VAL A 66 3.80 -24.67 -6.51
N ILE A 67 4.96 -24.02 -6.59
CA ILE A 67 5.89 -24.15 -7.71
C ILE A 67 7.01 -25.07 -7.28
N ASP A 68 7.79 -24.65 -6.30
CA ASP A 68 9.06 -25.28 -5.96
C ASP A 68 9.04 -25.91 -4.56
N GLY A 69 8.02 -25.73 -3.72
CA GLY A 69 8.02 -26.20 -2.33
C GLY A 69 9.19 -25.65 -1.51
N GLY A 70 9.83 -24.58 -1.99
CA GLY A 70 11.17 -24.16 -1.64
C GLY A 70 11.22 -22.65 -1.42
N LEU A 71 12.16 -21.98 -2.07
CA LEU A 71 12.41 -20.56 -1.82
C LEU A 71 11.35 -19.68 -2.48
N ILE A 72 10.92 -20.01 -3.69
CA ILE A 72 9.92 -19.22 -4.43
C ILE A 72 8.58 -19.27 -3.70
N ASP A 73 8.14 -20.46 -3.28
CA ASP A 73 6.89 -20.59 -2.52
C ASP A 73 6.94 -19.84 -1.17
N ARG A 74 8.11 -19.79 -0.51
CA ARG A 74 8.29 -19.00 0.73
C ARG A 74 8.22 -17.49 0.46
N ASP A 75 8.77 -17.05 -0.67
CA ASP A 75 8.67 -15.65 -1.07
C ASP A 75 7.23 -15.26 -1.37
N HIS A 76 6.47 -16.08 -2.10
CA HIS A 76 5.05 -15.84 -2.34
C HIS A 76 4.23 -15.79 -1.06
N LYS A 77 4.44 -16.72 -0.13
CA LYS A 77 3.77 -16.69 1.19
C LYS A 77 4.07 -15.38 1.94
N THR A 78 5.31 -14.90 1.85
CA THR A 78 5.71 -13.64 2.47
C THR A 78 5.02 -12.45 1.81
N LEU A 79 5.01 -12.40 0.47
CA LEU A 79 4.31 -11.36 -0.29
C LEU A 79 2.80 -11.35 -0.02
N PHE A 80 2.15 -12.52 0.04
CA PHE A 80 0.74 -12.65 0.42
C PHE A 80 0.53 -12.06 1.81
N GLY A 81 1.40 -12.38 2.77
CA GLY A 81 1.39 -11.81 4.12
C GLY A 81 1.50 -10.29 4.13
N LEU A 82 2.47 -9.72 3.41
CA LEU A 82 2.68 -8.27 3.32
C LEU A 82 1.48 -7.55 2.67
N ILE A 83 0.89 -8.13 1.62
CA ILE A 83 -0.31 -7.57 0.97
C ILE A 83 -1.51 -7.65 1.92
N ASN A 84 -1.67 -8.77 2.63
CA ASN A 84 -2.72 -8.91 3.64
C ASN A 84 -2.55 -7.89 4.77
N GLU A 85 -1.32 -7.65 5.24
CA GLU A 85 -1.02 -6.62 6.23
C GLU A 85 -1.33 -5.23 5.70
N PHE A 86 -0.95 -4.91 4.46
CA PHE A 86 -1.28 -3.64 3.82
C PHE A 86 -2.80 -3.42 3.81
N ASN A 87 -3.55 -4.46 3.41
CA ASN A 87 -5.00 -4.46 3.31
C ASN A 87 -5.70 -4.31 4.67
N GLN A 88 -5.23 -5.01 5.69
CA GLN A 88 -5.76 -4.90 7.06
C GLN A 88 -5.52 -3.52 7.68
N ASN A 89 -4.46 -2.82 7.26
CA ASN A 89 -4.14 -1.48 7.73
C ASN A 89 -4.86 -0.36 6.96
N ILE A 90 -5.63 -0.65 5.90
CA ILE A 90 -6.41 0.35 5.15
C ILE A 90 -7.22 1.30 6.05
N PRO A 91 -7.96 0.82 7.07
CA PRO A 91 -8.74 1.70 7.94
C PRO A 91 -7.89 2.61 8.82
N ARG A 92 -6.58 2.38 8.89
CA ARG A 92 -5.61 3.12 9.72
C ARG A 92 -4.83 4.17 8.94
N TYR A 93 -4.74 4.08 7.62
CA TYR A 93 -4.07 5.12 6.83
C TYR A 93 -4.81 6.46 6.94
N ARG A 94 -4.09 7.49 7.38
CA ARG A 94 -4.52 8.88 7.53
C ARG A 94 -3.69 9.81 6.65
N SER A 95 -2.46 9.42 6.33
CA SER A 95 -1.51 10.22 5.57
C SER A 95 -0.67 9.34 4.64
N PHE A 96 0.02 10.00 3.71
CA PHE A 96 1.03 9.39 2.85
C PHE A 96 2.11 8.64 3.66
N ASP A 97 2.64 9.24 4.73
CA ASP A 97 3.77 8.69 5.49
C ASP A 97 3.49 7.29 6.06
N GLN A 98 2.25 7.04 6.46
CA GLN A 98 1.85 5.73 6.97
C GLN A 98 1.79 4.67 5.87
N MET A 99 1.40 5.07 4.66
CA MET A 99 1.25 4.15 3.52
C MET A 99 2.57 3.89 2.82
N VAL A 100 3.42 4.91 2.67
CA VAL A 100 4.66 4.82 1.88
C VAL A 100 5.65 3.82 2.48
N LEU A 101 5.71 3.69 3.80
CA LEU A 101 6.61 2.75 4.46
C LEU A 101 6.28 1.30 4.08
N VAL A 102 4.99 0.96 4.06
CA VAL A 102 4.51 -0.38 3.68
C VAL A 102 4.72 -0.63 2.19
N LEU A 103 4.42 0.36 1.34
CA LEU A 103 4.64 0.27 -0.10
C LEU A 103 6.13 0.11 -0.46
N ALA A 104 7.03 0.80 0.24
CA ALA A 104 8.46 0.68 0.04
C ALA A 104 8.98 -0.71 0.46
N ALA A 105 8.48 -1.25 1.58
CA ALA A 105 8.80 -2.60 2.03
C ALA A 105 8.32 -3.66 1.04
N LEU A 106 7.07 -3.55 0.58
CA LEU A 106 6.50 -4.41 -0.47
C LEU A 106 7.35 -4.34 -1.75
N LYS A 107 7.60 -3.14 -2.29
CA LYS A 107 8.41 -2.96 -3.51
C LYS A 107 9.77 -3.64 -3.39
N LYS A 108 10.47 -3.42 -2.27
CA LYS A 108 11.80 -3.99 -2.02
C LYS A 108 11.76 -5.52 -1.96
N TYR A 109 10.77 -6.10 -1.28
CA TYR A 109 10.64 -7.56 -1.21
C TYR A 109 10.29 -8.16 -2.57
N THR A 110 9.34 -7.56 -3.30
CA THR A 110 8.97 -7.95 -4.66
C THR A 110 10.16 -7.94 -5.61
N GLN A 111 10.99 -6.88 -5.60
CA GLN A 111 12.23 -6.84 -6.40
C GLN A 111 13.20 -7.98 -6.07
N THR A 112 13.36 -8.28 -4.78
CA THR A 112 14.27 -9.34 -4.33
C THR A 112 13.75 -10.72 -4.75
N HIS A 113 12.44 -10.92 -4.65
CA HIS A 113 11.76 -12.13 -5.08
C HIS A 113 11.92 -12.35 -6.60
N PHE A 114 11.62 -11.33 -7.42
CA PHE A 114 11.81 -11.40 -8.88
C PHE A 114 13.25 -11.75 -9.28
N GLN A 115 14.25 -11.19 -8.59
CA GLN A 115 15.66 -11.56 -8.85
C GLN A 115 15.97 -13.03 -8.56
N ARG A 116 15.29 -13.66 -7.60
CA ARG A 116 15.47 -15.10 -7.29
C ARG A 116 14.75 -15.95 -8.32
N GLU A 117 13.57 -15.52 -8.73
CA GLU A 117 12.78 -16.18 -9.75
C GLU A 117 13.46 -16.14 -11.12
N GLU A 118 13.92 -14.98 -11.58
CA GLU A 118 14.68 -14.83 -12.83
C GLU A 118 15.93 -15.71 -12.84
N LYS A 119 16.61 -15.84 -11.69
CA LYS A 119 17.73 -16.79 -11.54
C LYS A 119 17.27 -18.23 -11.68
N LEU A 120 16.15 -18.60 -11.05
CA LEU A 120 15.58 -19.95 -11.15
C LEU A 120 15.15 -20.30 -12.57
N GLN A 121 14.50 -19.36 -13.26
CA GLN A 121 14.11 -19.50 -14.66
C GLN A 121 15.33 -19.75 -15.55
N ASN A 122 16.39 -18.95 -15.37
CA ASN A 122 17.63 -19.12 -16.13
C ASN A 122 18.30 -20.48 -15.88
N VAL A 123 18.45 -20.92 -14.62
CA VAL A 123 19.12 -22.21 -14.35
C VAL A 123 18.26 -23.43 -14.69
N SER A 124 16.94 -23.31 -14.70
CA SER A 124 16.02 -24.39 -15.11
C SER A 124 15.81 -24.46 -16.62
N GLY A 125 16.30 -23.47 -17.37
CA GLY A 125 16.12 -23.39 -18.82
C GLY A 125 14.69 -23.03 -19.25
N TYR A 126 13.99 -22.23 -18.43
CA TYR A 126 12.63 -21.78 -18.74
C TYR A 126 12.64 -20.82 -19.94
N PRO A 127 11.91 -21.11 -21.03
CA PRO A 127 12.08 -20.41 -22.30
C PRO A 127 11.45 -19.01 -22.35
N PHE A 128 10.53 -18.67 -21.45
CA PHE A 128 9.80 -17.40 -21.46
C PHE A 128 10.36 -16.36 -20.49
N GLN A 129 11.61 -16.54 -20.03
CA GLN A 129 12.24 -15.68 -19.00
C GLN A 129 12.30 -14.19 -19.37
N GLU A 130 12.42 -13.84 -20.65
CA GLU A 130 12.55 -12.45 -21.08
C GLU A 130 11.21 -11.71 -21.00
N ASP A 131 10.13 -12.35 -21.46
CA ASP A 131 8.78 -11.80 -21.36
C ASP A 131 8.37 -11.65 -19.88
N HIS A 132 8.65 -12.67 -19.06
CA HIS A 132 8.38 -12.65 -17.62
C HIS A 132 9.13 -11.49 -16.92
N LYS A 133 10.41 -11.29 -17.26
CA LYS A 133 11.21 -10.18 -16.72
C LYS A 133 10.66 -8.80 -17.13
N ASN A 134 10.09 -8.68 -18.33
CA ASN A 134 9.44 -7.44 -18.75
C ASN A 134 8.18 -7.16 -17.92
N GLU A 135 7.39 -8.19 -17.61
CA GLU A 135 6.25 -8.05 -16.70
C GLU A 135 6.69 -7.61 -15.29
N HIS A 136 7.76 -8.21 -14.76
CA HIS A 136 8.35 -7.79 -13.48
C HIS A 136 8.69 -6.30 -13.48
N ALA A 137 9.35 -5.81 -14.54
CA ALA A 137 9.75 -4.41 -14.66
C ALA A 137 8.54 -3.46 -14.63
N GLU A 138 7.44 -3.81 -15.32
CA GLU A 138 6.21 -3.01 -15.33
C GLU A 138 5.53 -2.96 -13.96
N ILE A 139 5.55 -4.06 -13.20
CA ILE A 139 5.04 -4.08 -11.83
C ILE A 139 5.86 -3.19 -10.90
N ILE A 140 7.19 -3.27 -10.99
CA ILE A 140 8.08 -2.41 -10.19
C ILE A 140 7.84 -0.93 -10.49
N LYS A 141 7.54 -0.59 -11.75
CA LYS A 141 7.19 0.78 -12.17
C LYS A 141 5.82 1.22 -11.63
N LYS A 142 4.83 0.33 -11.54
CA LYS A 142 3.53 0.63 -10.92
C LYS A 142 3.66 1.05 -9.46
N PHE A 143 4.59 0.46 -8.70
CA PHE A 143 4.86 0.91 -7.33
C PHE A 143 5.25 2.40 -7.25
N ASP A 144 6.04 2.90 -8.21
CA ASP A 144 6.40 4.33 -8.24
C ASP A 144 5.18 5.20 -8.51
N GLY A 145 4.29 4.76 -9.40
CA GLY A 145 3.00 5.41 -9.65
C GLY A 145 2.12 5.47 -8.40
N TRP A 146 2.06 4.39 -7.62
CA TRP A 146 1.30 4.35 -6.36
C TRP A 146 1.87 5.27 -5.29
N VAL A 147 3.19 5.37 -5.19
CA VAL A 147 3.83 6.33 -4.28
C VAL A 147 3.44 7.76 -4.65
N GLN A 148 3.47 8.13 -5.93
CA GLN A 148 3.05 9.47 -6.37
C GLN A 148 1.56 9.74 -6.14
N LYS A 149 0.72 8.72 -6.36
CA LYS A 149 -0.72 8.80 -6.12
C LYS A 149 -1.04 8.98 -4.64
N ALA A 150 -0.38 8.22 -3.77
CA ALA A 150 -0.52 8.35 -2.32
C ALA A 150 -0.02 9.71 -1.81
N LYS A 151 1.07 10.23 -2.39
CA LYS A 151 1.62 11.55 -2.06
C LYS A 151 0.67 12.69 -2.43
N SER A 152 -0.07 12.55 -3.53
CA SER A 152 -1.04 13.54 -4.01
C SER A 152 -2.39 13.46 -3.28
N ALA A 153 -2.61 12.42 -2.46
CA ALA A 153 -3.86 12.24 -1.75
C ALA A 153 -3.96 13.12 -0.49
N ASN A 154 -5.17 13.55 -0.17
CA ASN A 154 -5.47 14.22 1.09
C ASN A 154 -6.25 13.25 2.01
N GLU A 155 -6.61 13.71 3.21
CA GLU A 155 -7.32 12.89 4.20
C GLU A 155 -8.67 12.30 3.71
N ASP A 156 -9.31 12.91 2.70
CA ASP A 156 -10.58 12.45 2.13
C ASP A 156 -10.38 11.33 1.09
N THR A 157 -9.26 11.35 0.38
CA THR A 157 -8.98 10.46 -0.76
C THR A 157 -7.96 9.36 -0.44
N ILE A 158 -7.17 9.49 0.62
CA ILE A 158 -6.11 8.52 0.97
C ILE A 158 -6.65 7.10 1.18
N THR A 159 -7.87 6.97 1.73
CA THR A 159 -8.52 5.67 1.90
C THR A 159 -8.89 5.02 0.56
N ASP A 160 -9.34 5.80 -0.44
CA ASP A 160 -9.67 5.26 -1.77
C ASP A 160 -8.42 4.78 -2.48
N VAL A 161 -7.33 5.57 -2.39
CA VAL A 161 -6.02 5.19 -2.91
C VAL A 161 -5.54 3.89 -2.29
N ALA A 162 -5.69 3.73 -0.96
CA ALA A 162 -5.31 2.51 -0.26
C ALA A 162 -6.11 1.29 -0.75
N VAL A 163 -7.43 1.44 -0.92
CA VAL A 163 -8.31 0.35 -1.41
C VAL A 163 -7.95 -0.04 -2.83
N GLU A 164 -7.73 0.93 -3.71
CA GLU A 164 -7.34 0.67 -5.09
C GLU A 164 -6.02 -0.10 -5.18
N ILE A 165 -4.98 0.35 -4.48
CA ILE A 165 -3.69 -0.31 -4.46
C ILE A 165 -3.81 -1.72 -3.86
N GLY A 166 -4.54 -1.86 -2.76
CA GLY A 166 -4.72 -3.13 -2.06
C GLY A 166 -5.45 -4.19 -2.89
N SER A 167 -6.50 -3.78 -3.60
CA SER A 167 -7.23 -4.65 -4.53
C SER A 167 -6.35 -5.06 -5.70
N PHE A 168 -5.64 -4.11 -6.31
CA PHE A 168 -4.72 -4.39 -7.41
C PHE A 168 -3.64 -5.38 -6.99
N LEU A 169 -2.93 -5.13 -5.88
CA LEU A 169 -1.84 -5.98 -5.40
C LEU A 169 -2.30 -7.43 -5.21
N ARG A 170 -3.51 -7.59 -4.67
CA ARG A 170 -4.11 -8.90 -4.47
C ARG A 170 -4.39 -9.63 -5.79
N GLU A 171 -5.08 -8.96 -6.70
CA GLU A 171 -5.45 -9.55 -8.00
C GLU A 171 -4.18 -9.89 -8.78
N TRP A 172 -3.30 -8.90 -8.94
CA TRP A 172 -2.03 -9.05 -9.62
C TRP A 172 -1.21 -10.23 -9.09
N LEU A 173 -0.94 -10.31 -7.79
CA LEU A 173 -0.06 -11.36 -7.28
C LEU A 173 -0.68 -12.75 -7.44
N THR A 174 -2.01 -12.87 -7.28
CA THR A 174 -2.69 -14.15 -7.45
C THR A 174 -2.64 -14.61 -8.90
N GLU A 175 -2.91 -13.71 -9.84
CA GLU A 175 -2.88 -13.97 -11.27
C GLU A 175 -1.46 -14.25 -11.75
N HIS A 176 -0.48 -13.44 -11.36
CA HIS A 176 0.93 -13.62 -11.73
C HIS A 176 1.45 -15.00 -11.30
N VAL A 177 1.21 -15.41 -10.05
CA VAL A 177 1.66 -16.73 -9.59
C VAL A 177 1.04 -17.86 -10.40
N ILE A 178 -0.23 -17.75 -10.78
CA ILE A 178 -0.95 -18.81 -11.51
C ILE A 178 -0.56 -18.82 -13.00
N GLU A 179 -0.52 -17.65 -13.62
CA GLU A 179 -0.45 -17.51 -15.08
C GLU A 179 0.99 -17.40 -15.58
N GLN A 180 1.91 -16.88 -14.77
CA GLN A 180 3.29 -16.58 -15.17
C GLN A 180 4.28 -17.50 -14.45
N ASP A 181 4.16 -17.60 -13.12
CA ASP A 181 5.16 -18.33 -12.33
C ASP A 181 4.94 -19.85 -12.39
N LEU A 182 3.70 -20.31 -12.23
CA LEU A 182 3.36 -21.74 -12.21
C LEU A 182 3.82 -22.51 -13.47
N PRO A 183 3.73 -21.95 -14.69
CA PRO A 183 4.30 -22.58 -15.90
C PRO A 183 5.79 -22.97 -15.81
N MET A 184 6.60 -22.37 -14.93
CA MET A 184 8.00 -22.77 -14.76
C MET A 184 8.15 -24.10 -14.01
N LYS A 185 7.12 -24.54 -13.27
CA LYS A 185 7.17 -25.71 -12.38
C LYS A 185 7.74 -26.98 -13.04
N PRO A 186 7.32 -27.42 -14.25
CA PRO A 186 7.86 -28.63 -14.87
C PRO A 186 9.37 -28.53 -15.19
N TYR A 187 9.88 -27.33 -15.47
CA TYR A 187 11.30 -27.08 -15.71
C TYR A 187 12.10 -27.18 -14.42
N VAL A 188 11.56 -26.61 -13.33
CA VAL A 188 12.13 -26.70 -11.99
C VAL A 188 12.17 -28.15 -11.50
N ASP A 189 11.09 -28.91 -11.69
CA ASP A 189 11.00 -30.32 -11.30
C ASP A 189 12.03 -31.16 -12.07
N ARG A 190 12.12 -30.98 -13.39
CA ARG A 190 13.13 -31.65 -14.23
C ARG A 190 14.56 -31.33 -13.78
N MET A 191 14.86 -30.06 -13.53
CA MET A 191 16.17 -29.63 -13.04
C MET A 191 16.54 -30.34 -11.72
N ARG A 192 15.57 -30.47 -10.80
CA ARG A 192 15.77 -31.15 -9.51
C ARG A 192 15.95 -32.65 -9.64
N GLU A 193 15.19 -33.29 -10.51
CA GLU A 193 15.35 -34.72 -10.81
C GLU A 193 16.73 -34.99 -11.41
N HIS A 194 17.17 -34.17 -12.37
CA HIS A 194 18.51 -34.26 -12.93
C HIS A 194 19.59 -34.08 -11.85
N ALA A 195 19.45 -33.08 -10.97
CA ALA A 195 20.37 -32.86 -9.87
C ALA A 195 20.43 -34.04 -8.89
N ARG A 196 19.29 -34.68 -8.57
CA ARG A 196 19.25 -35.90 -7.75
C ARG A 196 19.92 -37.09 -8.44
N GLY A 197 19.77 -37.20 -9.76
CA GLY A 197 20.40 -38.24 -10.57
C GLY A 197 21.92 -38.17 -10.62
N MET A 198 22.53 -36.99 -10.38
CA MET A 198 23.98 -36.82 -10.32
C MET A 198 24.64 -37.35 -9.04
N GLY A 199 23.85 -37.82 -8.07
CA GLY A 199 24.36 -38.29 -6.78
C GLY A 199 24.80 -37.15 -5.84
N PRO A 200 25.26 -37.48 -4.61
CA PRO A 200 25.67 -36.48 -3.63
C PRO A 200 26.95 -35.77 -4.06
N LEU A 201 27.05 -34.47 -3.74
CA LEU A 201 28.30 -33.72 -3.87
C LEU A 201 29.37 -34.34 -2.96
N THR A 202 30.46 -34.80 -3.56
CA THR A 202 31.66 -35.28 -2.88
C THR A 202 32.76 -34.22 -2.92
N LYS A 203 33.81 -34.39 -2.11
CA LYS A 203 35.01 -33.54 -2.19
C LYS A 203 35.64 -33.57 -3.59
N ASP A 204 35.52 -34.70 -4.29
CA ASP A 204 36.07 -34.88 -5.63
C ASP A 204 35.23 -34.16 -6.69
N SER A 205 33.90 -34.10 -6.55
CA SER A 205 33.04 -33.31 -7.44
C SER A 205 33.17 -31.78 -7.28
N ALA A 206 33.79 -31.33 -6.19
CA ALA A 206 34.04 -29.91 -5.93
C ALA A 206 35.37 -29.43 -6.55
N ARG A 207 36.15 -30.33 -7.14
CA ARG A 207 37.41 -29.97 -7.79
C ARG A 207 37.08 -29.35 -9.16
N PRO A 208 37.54 -28.12 -9.47
CA PRO A 208 37.31 -27.53 -10.78
C PRO A 208 37.93 -28.43 -11.85
N SER A 209 37.22 -28.62 -12.97
CA SER A 209 37.76 -29.33 -14.12
C SER A 209 39.06 -28.67 -14.58
N PRO A 210 40.11 -29.46 -14.92
CA PRO A 210 41.39 -28.93 -15.35
C PRO A 210 41.30 -28.03 -16.58
#